data_AF-A0A829HKF4-F1
#
_entry.id   AF-A0A829HKF4-F1
#
_cell.length_a   1.000
_cell.length_b   1.000
_cell.length_c   1.000
_cell.angle_alpha   90.00
_cell.angle_beta   90.00
_cell.angle_gamma   90.00
#
_symmetry.space_group_name_H-M   'P 1'
#
loop_
_entity.id
_entity.type
_entity.pdbx_description
1 polymer ?
#
loop_
_entity_poly.entity_id
_entity_poly.type
_entity_poly.pdbx_seq_one_letter_code
_entity_poly.pdbx_strand_id
1 'polypeptide(L)'
;MKNIQHGVGLVEVLVALVLLAIGILGFIGLQLKAIDASAEARQQVLALTIARDLAERMRANPEATLKRYYQPLVVSEHSVAKIAKQDVLEIQSQAKDYGMNLVVDQCPSGKSRQCIYVAWNTTLLVKDGKTDLTQCIENGTYVPNSHCLFLEAY
;
A
#
# COMPACT_ATOMS: atom_id res chain seq x y z
N MET A 1 32.71 1.46 64.12
CA MET A 1 31.96 0.86 62.99
C MET A 1 32.82 1.00 61.74
N LYS A 2 33.33 -0.11 61.18
CA LYS A 2 34.28 -0.08 60.05
C LYS A 2 33.49 -0.19 58.75
N ASN A 3 33.34 0.94 58.04
CA ASN A 3 32.70 0.96 56.72
C ASN A 3 33.66 0.34 55.69
N ILE A 4 33.25 -0.78 55.10
CA ILE A 4 33.97 -1.47 54.02
C ILE A 4 33.49 -0.85 52.71
N GLN A 5 34.20 0.14 52.19
CA GLN A 5 33.99 0.57 50.81
C GLN A 5 34.54 -0.53 49.90
N HIS A 6 33.63 -1.21 49.19
CA HIS A 6 34.00 -2.05 48.06
C HIS A 6 34.25 -1.10 46.89
N GLY A 7 35.52 -0.76 46.66
CA GLY A 7 35.91 0.03 45.50
C GLY A 7 35.39 -0.64 44.24
N VAL A 8 34.52 0.08 43.52
CA VAL A 8 34.01 -0.29 42.20
C VAL A 8 35.24 -0.49 41.31
N GLY A 9 35.58 -1.74 41.01
CA GLY A 9 36.80 -2.06 40.29
C GLY A 9 36.73 -1.56 38.85
N LEU A 10 37.87 -1.24 38.23
CA LEU A 10 37.97 -0.91 36.80
C LEU A 10 37.28 -1.96 35.90
N VAL A 11 37.26 -3.22 36.35
CA VAL A 11 36.58 -4.34 35.68
C VAL A 11 35.06 -4.15 35.62
N GLU A 12 34.43 -3.61 36.66
CA GLU A 12 32.98 -3.41 36.71
C GLU A 12 32.52 -2.38 35.68
N VAL A 13 33.27 -1.29 35.52
CA VAL A 13 33.03 -0.28 34.48
C VAL A 13 33.23 -0.88 33.09
N LEU A 14 34.28 -1.69 32.90
CA LEU A 14 34.55 -2.33 31.60
C LEU A 14 33.42 -3.29 31.21
N VAL A 15 32.91 -4.07 32.16
CA VAL A 15 31.76 -4.95 31.96
C VAL A 15 30.49 -4.14 31.65
N ALA A 16 30.23 -3.04 32.37
CA ALA A 16 29.08 -2.18 32.11
C ALA A 16 29.12 -1.56 30.69
N LEU A 17 30.29 -1.11 30.24
CA LEU A 17 30.48 -0.60 28.87
C LEU A 17 30.25 -1.67 27.81
N VAL A 18 30.71 -2.91 28.06
CA VAL A 18 30.47 -4.05 27.15
C VAL A 18 28.98 -4.35 27.04
N LEU A 19 28.26 -4.42 28.17
CA LEU A 19 26.81 -4.65 28.17
C LEU A 19 26.05 -3.54 27.46
N LEU A 20 26.43 -2.28 27.69
CA LEU A 20 25.85 -1.12 27.02
C LEU A 20 26.08 -1.17 25.50
N ALA A 21 27.28 -1.54 25.05
CA ALA A 21 27.59 -1.66 23.63
C ALA A 21 26.72 -2.72 22.95
N ILE A 22 26.56 -3.89 23.57
CA ILE A 22 25.68 -4.96 23.05
C ILE A 22 24.22 -4.49 23.01
N GLY A 23 23.75 -3.79 24.06
CA GLY A 23 22.40 -3.24 24.11
C GLY A 23 22.11 -2.25 22.98
N ILE A 24 23.04 -1.34 22.69
CA ILE A 24 22.90 -0.36 21.61
C ILE A 24 22.86 -1.05 20.25
N LEU A 25 23.73 -2.04 20.00
CA LEU A 25 23.73 -2.78 18.73
C LEU A 25 22.39 -3.52 18.51
N GLY A 26 21.84 -4.13 19.56
CA GLY A 26 20.52 -4.75 19.53
C GLY A 26 19.42 -3.74 19.19
N PHE A 27 19.42 -2.58 19.85
CA PHE A 27 18.44 -1.52 19.60
C PHE A 27 18.52 -0.95 18.18
N ILE A 28 19.73 -0.76 17.63
CA ILE A 28 19.92 -0.32 16.24
C ILE A 28 19.33 -1.35 15.26
N GLY A 29 19.53 -2.65 15.49
CA GLY A 29 18.95 -3.71 14.67
C GLY A 29 17.42 -3.66 14.62
N LEU A 30 16.78 -3.41 15.77
CA LEU A 30 15.32 -3.23 15.85
C LEU A 30 14.86 -1.95 15.13
N GLN A 31 15.59 -0.85 15.27
CA GLN A 31 15.25 0.41 14.60
C GLN A 31 15.26 0.28 13.07
N LEU A 32 16.21 -0.45 12.48
CA LEU A 32 16.25 -0.67 11.03
C LEU A 32 14.98 -1.39 10.54
N LYS A 33 14.56 -2.44 11.25
CA LYS A 33 13.31 -3.15 10.94
C LYS A 33 12.08 -2.27 11.09
N ALA A 34 12.07 -1.39 12.09
CA ALA A 34 10.98 -0.44 12.28
C ALA A 34 10.86 0.57 11.13
N ILE A 35 11.98 1.00 10.53
CA ILE A 35 11.99 1.92 9.38
C ILE A 35 11.34 1.25 8.16
N ASP A 36 11.72 0.02 7.83
CA ASP A 36 11.14 -0.72 6.71
C ASP A 36 9.63 -0.90 6.87
N ALA A 37 9.20 -1.32 8.06
CA ALA A 37 7.77 -1.47 8.38
C ALA A 37 7.02 -0.12 8.29
N SER A 38 7.65 0.97 8.71
CA SER A 38 7.05 2.32 8.64
C SER A 38 6.94 2.81 7.19
N ALA A 39 7.94 2.51 6.35
CA ALA A 39 7.91 2.84 4.93
C ALA A 39 6.79 2.09 4.20
N GLU A 40 6.63 0.80 4.49
CA GLU A 40 5.56 -0.03 3.94
C GLU A 40 4.17 0.45 4.40
N ALA A 41 3.99 0.72 5.68
CA ALA A 41 2.73 1.28 6.20
C ALA A 41 2.39 2.63 5.54
N ARG A 42 3.39 3.46 5.24
CA ARG A 42 3.18 4.73 4.53
C ARG A 42 2.65 4.50 3.11
N GLN A 43 3.21 3.53 2.38
CA GLN A 43 2.72 3.18 1.03
C GLN A 43 1.28 2.68 1.07
N GLN A 44 0.92 1.84 2.05
CA GLN A 44 -0.46 1.39 2.23
C GLN A 44 -1.45 2.54 2.48
N VAL A 45 -1.07 3.52 3.31
CA VAL A 45 -1.90 4.71 3.57
C VAL A 45 -2.06 5.57 2.30
N LEU A 46 -0.99 5.75 1.53
CA LEU A 46 -1.05 6.49 0.26
C LEU A 46 -1.94 5.77 -0.76
N ALA A 47 -1.77 4.46 -0.91
CA ALA A 47 -2.57 3.64 -1.81
C ALA A 47 -4.07 3.70 -1.46
N LEU A 48 -4.40 3.63 -0.17
CA LEU A 48 -5.78 3.77 0.30
C LEU A 48 -6.35 5.18 0.08
N THR A 49 -5.52 6.22 0.23
CA THR A 49 -5.93 7.61 -0.04
C THR A 49 -6.28 7.79 -1.52
N ILE A 50 -5.43 7.28 -2.42
CA ILE A 50 -5.65 7.30 -3.87
C ILE A 50 -6.93 6.52 -4.24
N ALA A 51 -7.10 5.33 -3.67
CA ALA A 51 -8.30 4.52 -3.91
C ALA A 51 -9.58 5.23 -3.42
N ARG A 52 -9.53 5.90 -2.27
CA ARG A 52 -10.66 6.67 -1.73
C ARG A 52 -11.01 7.89 -2.56
N ASP A 53 -10.02 8.61 -3.10
CA ASP A 53 -10.27 9.74 -4.00
C ASP A 53 -11.02 9.27 -5.26
N LEU A 54 -10.53 8.22 -5.91
CA LEU A 54 -11.23 7.66 -7.07
C LEU A 54 -12.61 7.12 -6.72
N ALA A 55 -12.75 6.48 -5.55
CA ALA A 55 -14.06 6.06 -5.08
C ALA A 55 -15.00 7.26 -5.01
N GLU A 56 -14.67 8.34 -4.29
CA GLU A 56 -15.57 9.49 -4.18
C GLU A 56 -15.97 10.10 -5.53
N ARG A 57 -15.08 10.06 -6.54
CA ARG A 57 -15.42 10.42 -7.93
C ARG A 57 -16.44 9.46 -8.55
N MET A 58 -16.26 8.15 -8.37
CA MET A 58 -17.25 7.13 -8.73
C MET A 58 -18.59 7.36 -8.01
N ARG A 59 -18.59 7.90 -6.78
CA ARG A 59 -19.81 8.20 -6.00
C ARG A 59 -20.55 9.38 -6.57
N ALA A 60 -19.79 10.41 -6.95
CA ALA A 60 -20.31 11.62 -7.55
C ALA A 60 -20.91 11.34 -8.93
N ASN A 61 -20.47 10.27 -9.61
CA ASN A 61 -20.97 9.85 -10.91
C ASN A 61 -21.51 8.40 -10.89
N PRO A 62 -22.67 8.16 -10.25
CA PRO A 62 -23.23 6.82 -10.12
C PRO A 62 -23.62 6.20 -11.46
N GLU A 63 -23.97 7.00 -12.47
CA GLU A 63 -24.27 6.49 -13.81
C GLU A 63 -23.03 5.84 -14.46
N ALA A 64 -21.87 6.49 -14.36
CA ALA A 64 -20.62 5.92 -14.87
C ALA A 64 -20.24 4.62 -14.14
N THR A 65 -20.46 4.56 -12.83
CA THR A 65 -20.20 3.40 -11.99
C THR A 65 -21.10 2.23 -12.37
N LEU A 66 -22.41 2.45 -12.48
CA LEU A 66 -23.37 1.43 -12.92
C LEU A 66 -23.06 0.89 -14.32
N LYS A 67 -22.60 1.77 -15.24
CA LYS A 67 -22.21 1.40 -16.61
C LYS A 67 -20.76 0.91 -16.72
N ARG A 68 -20.03 0.82 -15.61
CA ARG A 68 -18.63 0.34 -15.51
C ARG A 68 -17.62 1.13 -16.35
N TYR A 69 -17.87 2.42 -16.57
CA TYR A 69 -17.01 3.28 -17.39
C TYR A 69 -15.62 3.55 -16.79
N TYR A 70 -15.43 3.25 -15.50
CA TYR A 70 -14.13 3.31 -14.84
C TYR A 70 -13.19 2.15 -15.20
N GLN A 71 -13.68 1.09 -15.86
CA GLN A 71 -12.86 -0.04 -16.30
C GLN A 71 -12.07 0.29 -17.59
N PRO A 72 -10.83 -0.22 -17.74
CA PRO A 72 -9.94 0.16 -18.83
C PRO A 72 -10.40 -0.25 -20.25
N LEU A 73 -11.34 -1.19 -20.38
CA LEU A 73 -11.80 -1.71 -21.68
C LEU A 73 -13.03 -1.00 -22.24
N VAL A 74 -13.58 0.00 -21.55
CA VAL A 74 -14.81 0.67 -21.99
C VAL A 74 -14.51 1.87 -22.88
N VAL A 75 -14.79 1.74 -24.17
CA VAL A 75 -14.76 2.84 -25.14
C VAL A 75 -16.18 3.31 -25.39
N SER A 76 -16.50 4.54 -24.97
CA SER A 76 -17.81 5.15 -25.14
C SER A 76 -17.65 6.65 -25.33
N GLU A 77 -18.33 7.23 -26.33
CA GLU A 77 -18.32 8.68 -26.60
C GLU A 77 -19.32 9.48 -25.75
N HIS A 78 -20.05 8.82 -24.85
CA HIS A 78 -20.95 9.52 -23.93
C HIS A 78 -20.16 10.45 -22.99
N SER A 79 -20.71 11.64 -22.71
CA SER A 79 -20.10 12.63 -21.79
C SER A 79 -19.75 12.02 -20.43
N VAL A 80 -20.63 11.16 -19.90
CA VAL A 80 -20.45 10.44 -18.64
C VAL A 80 -19.24 9.50 -18.68
N ALA A 81 -19.02 8.80 -19.80
CA ALA A 81 -17.85 7.95 -19.99
C ALA A 81 -16.56 8.76 -20.14
N LYS A 82 -16.62 9.92 -20.79
CA LYS A 82 -15.49 10.85 -20.92
C LYS A 82 -15.03 11.38 -19.57
N ILE A 83 -15.97 11.75 -18.70
CA ILE A 83 -15.66 12.20 -17.33
C ILE A 83 -15.01 11.07 -16.53
N ALA A 84 -15.62 9.87 -16.51
CA ALA A 84 -15.06 8.72 -15.80
C ALA A 84 -13.65 8.37 -16.29
N LYS A 85 -13.42 8.39 -17.62
CA LYS A 85 -12.09 8.18 -18.19
C LYS A 85 -11.10 9.25 -17.72
N GLN A 86 -11.52 10.50 -17.67
CA GLN A 86 -10.67 11.60 -17.20
C GLN A 86 -10.32 11.45 -15.72
N ASP A 87 -11.29 11.10 -14.87
CA ASP A 87 -11.09 10.82 -13.45
C ASP A 87 -10.03 9.72 -13.25
N VAL A 88 -10.16 8.60 -13.99
CA VAL A 88 -9.20 7.50 -13.92
C VAL A 88 -7.82 7.95 -14.37
N LEU A 89 -7.71 8.71 -15.47
CA LEU A 89 -6.42 9.17 -15.99
C LEU A 89 -5.72 10.12 -15.03
N GLU A 90 -6.46 11.01 -14.38
CA GLU A 90 -5.93 11.94 -13.37
C GLU A 90 -5.38 11.17 -12.16
N ILE A 91 -6.19 10.28 -11.59
CA ILE A 91 -5.77 9.47 -10.44
C ILE A 91 -4.65 8.50 -10.82
N GLN A 92 -4.66 7.93 -12.02
CA GLN A 92 -3.57 7.09 -12.51
C GLN A 92 -2.27 7.88 -12.68
N SER A 93 -2.34 9.14 -13.12
CA SER A 93 -1.17 10.01 -13.17
C SER A 93 -0.62 10.24 -11.76
N GLN A 94 -1.50 10.61 -10.82
CA GLN A 94 -1.12 10.81 -9.43
C GLN A 94 -0.52 9.53 -8.80
N ALA A 95 -1.13 8.37 -9.03
CA ALA A 95 -0.63 7.09 -8.54
C ALA A 95 0.77 6.80 -9.11
N LYS A 96 0.99 7.05 -10.40
CA LYS A 96 2.31 6.88 -11.04
C LYS A 96 3.37 7.79 -10.43
N ASP A 97 3.02 9.02 -10.07
CA ASP A 97 3.95 9.96 -9.41
C ASP A 97 4.42 9.43 -8.04
N TYR A 98 3.60 8.61 -7.38
CA TYR A 98 3.95 7.89 -6.14
C TYR A 98 4.56 6.49 -6.37
N GLY A 99 4.84 6.10 -7.62
CA GLY A 99 5.36 4.77 -7.94
C GLY A 99 4.33 3.64 -7.79
N MET A 100 3.04 3.98 -7.86
CA MET A 100 1.93 3.05 -7.79
C MET A 100 1.27 2.86 -9.16
N ASN A 101 0.57 1.74 -9.31
CA ASN A 101 -0.31 1.49 -10.43
C ASN A 101 -1.73 1.20 -9.93
N LEU A 102 -2.72 1.58 -10.72
CA LEU A 102 -4.13 1.51 -10.36
C LEU A 102 -4.96 0.97 -11.51
N VAL A 103 -5.91 0.09 -11.17
CA VAL A 103 -6.94 -0.38 -12.10
C VAL A 103 -8.27 -0.54 -11.37
N VAL A 104 -9.36 -0.29 -12.08
CA VAL A 104 -10.71 -0.63 -11.61
C VAL A 104 -11.16 -1.89 -12.32
N ASP A 105 -11.58 -2.90 -11.55
CA ASP A 105 -12.12 -4.15 -12.07
C ASP A 105 -13.23 -4.67 -11.15
N GLN A 106 -13.78 -5.85 -11.42
CA GLN A 106 -14.76 -6.49 -10.56
C GLN A 106 -14.13 -6.93 -9.23
N CYS A 107 -14.91 -6.84 -8.17
CA CYS A 107 -14.50 -7.37 -6.87
C CYS A 107 -14.43 -8.90 -6.88
N PRO A 108 -13.53 -9.52 -6.10
CA PRO A 108 -13.43 -10.98 -6.02
C PRO A 108 -14.69 -11.59 -5.40
N SER A 109 -15.25 -10.89 -4.41
CA SER A 109 -16.43 -11.29 -3.65
C SER A 109 -17.64 -10.45 -4.06
N GLY A 110 -18.07 -10.55 -5.32
CA GLY A 110 -19.31 -9.89 -5.78
C GLY A 110 -19.25 -9.43 -7.23
N LYS A 111 -19.93 -10.16 -8.13
CA LYS A 111 -19.94 -9.89 -9.58
C LYS A 111 -20.58 -8.55 -9.98
N SER A 112 -21.29 -7.90 -9.07
CA SER A 112 -21.97 -6.62 -9.32
C SER A 112 -21.18 -5.41 -8.84
N ARG A 113 -20.15 -5.59 -8.01
CA ARG A 113 -19.41 -4.48 -7.39
C ARG A 113 -18.08 -4.25 -8.10
N GLN A 114 -17.70 -2.98 -8.16
CA GLN A 114 -16.42 -2.57 -8.72
C GLN A 114 -15.42 -2.38 -7.58
N CYS A 115 -14.20 -2.83 -7.78
CA CYS A 115 -13.10 -2.67 -6.84
C CYS A 115 -12.01 -1.84 -7.49
N ILE A 116 -11.44 -0.93 -6.73
CA ILE A 116 -10.28 -0.13 -7.10
C ILE A 116 -9.06 -0.86 -6.54
N TYR A 117 -8.23 -1.39 -7.42
CA TYR A 117 -6.99 -2.06 -7.07
C TYR A 117 -5.84 -1.07 -7.17
N VAL A 118 -5.01 -1.01 -6.14
CA VAL A 118 -3.79 -0.21 -6.11
C VAL A 118 -2.63 -1.11 -5.74
N ALA A 119 -1.57 -1.07 -6.52
CA ALA A 119 -0.36 -1.84 -6.29
C ALA A 119 0.88 -0.96 -6.38
N TRP A 120 1.91 -1.34 -5.63
CA TRP A 120 3.20 -0.63 -5.60
C TRP A 120 4.35 -1.63 -5.70
N ASN A 121 5.56 -1.09 -5.73
CA ASN A 121 6.79 -1.86 -5.79
C ASN A 121 6.83 -2.77 -7.05
N THR A 122 6.97 -4.09 -6.88
CA THR A 122 7.09 -5.04 -7.99
C THR A 122 5.75 -5.63 -8.46
N THR A 123 4.63 -5.27 -7.82
CA THR A 123 3.32 -5.84 -8.13
C THR A 123 2.66 -5.06 -9.27
N LEU A 124 2.35 -5.74 -10.37
CA LEU A 124 1.74 -5.15 -11.55
C LEU A 124 0.29 -5.60 -11.70
N LEU A 125 -0.60 -4.65 -11.95
CA LEU A 125 -2.02 -4.90 -12.21
C LEU A 125 -2.38 -4.94 -13.71
N VAL A 126 -1.38 -4.72 -14.57
CA VAL A 126 -1.52 -4.72 -16.03
C VAL A 126 -0.39 -5.52 -16.65
N LYS A 127 -0.74 -6.45 -17.53
CA LYS A 127 0.18 -7.27 -18.32
C LYS A 127 -0.26 -7.25 -19.79
N ASP A 128 0.68 -6.99 -20.70
CA ASP A 128 0.41 -6.92 -22.14
C ASP A 128 -0.75 -5.96 -22.52
N GLY A 129 -0.88 -4.86 -21.78
CA GLY A 129 -1.93 -3.86 -21.99
C GLY A 129 -3.33 -4.26 -21.51
N LYS A 130 -3.46 -5.40 -20.81
CA LYS A 130 -4.71 -5.87 -20.22
C LYS A 130 -4.61 -5.93 -18.70
N THR A 131 -5.73 -5.74 -18.01
CA THR A 131 -5.81 -5.95 -16.57
C THR A 131 -5.44 -7.40 -16.23
N ASP A 132 -4.48 -7.57 -15.33
CA ASP A 132 -4.05 -8.86 -14.79
C ASP A 132 -3.87 -8.71 -13.29
N LEU A 133 -4.81 -9.25 -12.52
CA LEU A 133 -4.80 -9.16 -11.05
C LEU A 133 -4.07 -10.32 -10.38
N THR A 134 -3.54 -11.29 -11.14
CA THR A 134 -2.98 -12.54 -10.60
C THR A 134 -1.75 -12.33 -9.72
N GLN A 135 -1.05 -11.19 -9.82
CA GLN A 135 0.05 -10.85 -8.91
C GLN A 135 -0.42 -10.26 -7.58
N CYS A 136 -1.68 -9.79 -7.50
CA CYS A 136 -2.24 -9.13 -6.33
C CYS A 136 -3.23 -10.04 -5.59
N ILE A 137 -4.22 -10.57 -6.32
CA ILE A 137 -5.29 -11.39 -5.77
C ILE A 137 -5.58 -12.57 -6.69
N GLU A 138 -5.68 -13.75 -6.09
CA GLU A 138 -6.04 -14.99 -6.78
C GLU A 138 -7.14 -15.68 -5.97
N ASN A 139 -8.25 -16.04 -6.64
CA ASN A 139 -9.41 -16.70 -6.02
C ASN A 139 -9.95 -16.00 -4.76
N GLY A 140 -9.86 -14.67 -4.69
CA GLY A 140 -10.33 -13.87 -3.56
C GLY A 140 -9.36 -13.78 -2.38
N THR A 141 -8.14 -14.32 -2.52
CA THR A 141 -7.08 -14.25 -1.51
C THR A 141 -5.89 -13.46 -2.01
N TYR A 142 -5.29 -12.65 -1.13
CA TYR A 142 -4.08 -11.90 -1.46
C TYR A 142 -2.91 -12.84 -1.73
N VAL A 143 -2.14 -12.55 -2.79
CA VAL A 143 -0.95 -13.31 -3.12
C VAL A 143 0.15 -13.00 -2.10
N PRO A 144 0.85 -14.01 -1.54
CA PRO A 144 1.93 -13.77 -0.59
C PRO A 144 3.03 -12.88 -1.17
N ASN A 145 3.56 -11.96 -0.36
CA ASN A 145 4.58 -10.97 -0.75
C ASN A 145 4.17 -10.00 -1.88
N SER A 146 2.89 -9.98 -2.26
CA SER A 146 2.36 -8.93 -3.11
C SER A 146 2.20 -7.62 -2.33
N HIS A 147 2.40 -6.52 -3.03
CA HIS A 147 2.27 -5.16 -2.50
C HIS A 147 1.08 -4.50 -3.18
N CYS A 148 -0.10 -4.84 -2.69
CA CYS A 148 -1.33 -4.30 -3.23
C CYS A 148 -2.46 -4.30 -2.20
N LEU A 149 -3.49 -3.51 -2.49
CA LEU A 149 -4.76 -3.54 -1.80
C LEU A 149 -5.89 -3.28 -2.79
N PHE A 150 -7.11 -3.64 -2.40
CA PHE A 150 -8.30 -3.21 -3.11
C PHE A 150 -9.30 -2.54 -2.18
N LEU A 151 -10.05 -1.60 -2.74
CA LEU A 151 -11.17 -0.93 -2.09
C LEU A 151 -12.43 -1.21 -2.90
N GLU A 152 -13.45 -1.74 -2.23
CA GLU A 152 -14.78 -1.88 -2.82
C GLU A 152 -15.40 -0.49 -3.05
N ALA A 153 -15.82 -0.24 -4.28
CA ALA A 153 -16.63 0.90 -4.69
C ALA A 153 -18.08 0.43 -4.93
N TYR A 154 -19.02 1.35 -4.71
CA TYR A 154 -20.48 1.13 -4.67
C TYR A 154 -21.07 0.49 -5.93
#